data_AF-A0A939L7I4-F1
#
_entry.id   AF-A0A939L7I4-F1
#
_cell.length_a   1.000
_cell.length_b   1.000
_cell.length_c   1.000
_cell.angle_alpha   90.00
_cell.angle_beta   90.00
_cell.angle_gamma   90.00
#
_symmetry.space_group_name_H-M   'P 1'
#
loop_
_entity.id
_entity.type
_entity.pdbx_description
1 polymer ?
#
loop_
_entity_poly.entity_id
_entity_poly.type
_entity_poly.pdbx_seq_one_letter_code
_entity_poly.pdbx_strand_id
1 'polypeptide(L)'
;EVLAVAEELANGGARTKRLQVSHAFHSPLMEPMLEEFARVVGAVDYQQPRITVVSALTGGVVTDEVTDPAYWVKHVREAVRFGDAANALRAAGVRTFIEIGPDGVLAGMGPQTRTDTGGEVAEEVWLPLLRRGRDEPRALLTALAKAFVRGVPVDWAALYADTGAQRIDLPTYAFQRQRYWLSVTAAGRAEDLGLETPGHPLLGAAMALPASGGVVLTGRLSLSAQPWLADHAVDGQAVVPGAVLVEMVVRAGDEAGCGRVEELLIESPLVLPARGGVRVQVTVDETDESGRRAVAVYAQAEGALPEEEWTRHAAGFLAPVGISVDGDADLAQWPPAGAEAVDLDGFYPGLAEIGLAYGPVFQGTQAVWRRGEELFAEVALPDGVSAAGFGLHPALLDASLHAIVGAGDQRDQAEVPFAWGDVVVHAADAVVARVAVTPLA
;
A
#
# COMPACT_ATOMS: atom_id res chain seq x y z
N GLU A 1 23.84 59.56 -29.87
CA GLU A 1 22.38 59.71 -29.76
C GLU A 1 21.72 58.52 -29.03
N VAL A 2 21.87 57.26 -29.46
CA VAL A 2 21.21 56.10 -28.80
C VAL A 2 21.53 55.95 -27.30
N LEU A 3 22.79 56.18 -26.88
CA LEU A 3 23.17 56.08 -25.46
C LEU A 3 22.51 57.15 -24.58
N ALA A 4 22.32 58.36 -25.11
CA ALA A 4 21.65 59.44 -24.39
C ALA A 4 20.15 59.14 -24.22
N VAL A 5 19.49 58.62 -25.27
CA VAL A 5 18.10 58.16 -25.18
C VAL A 5 17.95 57.02 -24.19
N ALA A 6 18.89 56.06 -24.18
CA ALA A 6 18.88 54.96 -23.21
C ALA A 6 19.05 55.44 -21.76
N GLU A 7 19.86 56.47 -21.53
CA GLU A 7 20.05 57.08 -20.21
C GLU A 7 18.79 57.84 -19.75
N GLU A 8 18.16 58.61 -20.64
CA GLU A 8 16.89 59.28 -20.36
C GLU A 8 15.77 58.28 -19.98
N LEU A 9 15.65 57.18 -20.74
CA LEU A 9 14.69 56.12 -20.43
C LEU A 9 15.00 55.43 -19.08
N ALA A 10 16.28 55.19 -18.78
CA ALA A 10 16.70 54.61 -17.51
C ALA A 10 16.36 55.54 -16.32
N ASN A 11 16.57 56.85 -16.48
CA ASN A 11 16.20 57.86 -15.49
C ASN A 11 14.67 57.94 -15.28
N GLY A 12 13.89 57.63 -16.33
CA GLY A 12 12.44 57.46 -16.25
C GLY A 12 11.97 56.13 -15.62
N GLY A 13 12.89 55.27 -15.15
CA GLY A 13 12.58 53.99 -14.52
C GLY A 13 12.43 52.81 -15.48
N ALA A 14 12.67 53.00 -16.79
CA ALA A 14 12.65 51.91 -17.76
C ALA A 14 13.92 51.05 -17.66
N ARG A 15 13.79 49.74 -17.88
CA ARG A 15 14.95 48.85 -17.98
C ARG A 15 15.63 49.02 -19.33
N THR A 16 16.91 49.34 -19.35
CA THR A 16 17.71 49.41 -20.58
C THR A 16 18.86 48.41 -20.52
N LYS A 17 19.21 47.82 -21.68
CA LYS A 17 20.33 46.89 -21.82
C LYS A 17 21.01 47.13 -23.15
N ARG A 18 22.31 47.44 -23.12
CA ARG A 18 23.12 47.55 -24.34
C ARG A 18 23.39 46.16 -24.92
N LEU A 19 23.05 45.97 -26.19
CA LEU A 19 23.37 44.75 -26.93
C LEU A 19 24.78 44.85 -27.52
N GLN A 20 25.52 43.75 -27.47
CA GLN A 20 26.84 43.62 -28.09
C GLN A 20 26.63 43.20 -29.55
N VAL A 21 26.40 44.18 -30.41
CA VAL A 21 26.21 43.99 -31.85
C VAL A 21 27.25 44.81 -32.62
N SER A 22 27.73 44.28 -33.74
CA SER A 22 28.69 44.97 -34.60
C SER A 22 28.06 46.08 -35.43
N HIS A 23 26.76 46.00 -35.69
CA HIS A 23 26.01 46.91 -36.56
C HIS A 23 24.59 47.16 -36.01
N ALA A 24 23.97 48.25 -36.46
CA ALA A 24 22.56 48.52 -36.21
C ALA A 24 21.69 47.79 -37.25
N PHE A 25 21.45 46.50 -37.02
CA PHE A 25 20.54 45.69 -37.84
C PHE A 25 19.12 46.28 -37.85
N HIS A 26 18.34 45.97 -38.89
CA HIS A 26 16.96 46.44 -39.04
C HIS A 26 16.82 47.98 -39.07
N SER A 27 17.84 48.67 -39.59
CA SER A 27 17.91 50.14 -39.64
C SER A 27 18.45 50.64 -40.99
N PRO A 28 18.32 51.95 -41.32
CA PRO A 28 18.89 52.54 -42.53
C PRO A 28 20.40 52.29 -42.71
N LEU A 29 21.11 51.96 -41.63
CA LEU A 29 22.54 51.65 -41.71
C LEU A 29 22.82 50.32 -42.41
N MET A 30 21.80 49.52 -42.71
CA MET A 30 21.92 48.32 -43.55
C MET A 30 21.90 48.63 -45.05
N GLU A 31 21.45 49.81 -45.48
CA GLU A 31 21.30 50.15 -46.91
C GLU A 31 22.57 49.91 -47.76
N PRO A 32 23.78 50.29 -47.30
CA PRO A 32 24.99 50.15 -48.11
C PRO A 32 25.36 48.72 -48.48
N MET A 33 24.88 47.72 -47.73
CA MET A 33 25.19 46.30 -48.00
C MET A 33 24.08 45.56 -48.75
N LEU A 34 22.92 46.17 -48.98
CA LEU A 34 21.76 45.46 -49.55
C LEU A 34 21.98 44.97 -50.98
N GLU A 35 22.70 45.73 -51.81
CA GLU A 35 22.96 45.33 -53.21
C GLU A 35 23.85 44.08 -53.29
N GLU A 36 24.92 44.03 -52.49
CA GLU A 36 25.78 42.85 -52.43
C GLU A 36 25.06 41.67 -51.76
N PHE A 37 24.31 41.94 -50.70
CA PHE A 37 23.49 40.91 -50.05
C PHE A 37 22.46 40.32 -51.02
N ALA A 38 21.81 41.14 -51.85
CA ALA A 38 20.86 40.72 -52.87
C ALA A 38 21.50 39.77 -53.90
N ARG A 39 22.74 40.04 -54.32
CA ARG A 39 23.50 39.15 -55.22
C ARG A 39 23.75 37.79 -54.56
N VAL A 40 24.14 37.77 -53.29
CA VAL A 40 24.41 36.52 -52.55
C VAL A 40 23.14 35.71 -52.33
N VAL A 41 22.09 36.33 -51.80
CA VAL A 41 20.83 35.62 -51.53
C VAL A 41 20.09 35.22 -52.80
N GLY A 42 20.29 35.94 -53.92
CA GLY A 42 19.75 35.57 -55.23
C GLY A 42 20.39 34.33 -55.85
N ALA A 43 21.57 33.91 -55.38
CA ALA A 43 22.25 32.71 -55.85
C ALA A 43 21.83 31.43 -55.09
N VAL A 44 21.00 31.57 -54.06
CA VAL A 44 20.49 30.43 -53.26
C VAL A 44 19.29 29.81 -53.98
N ASP A 45 19.23 28.48 -53.98
CA ASP A 45 18.06 27.73 -54.48
C ASP A 45 17.01 27.61 -53.37
N TYR A 46 15.87 28.26 -53.54
CA TYR A 46 14.80 28.30 -52.54
C TYR A 46 13.74 27.24 -52.81
N GLN A 47 13.19 26.71 -51.72
CA GLN A 47 12.14 25.70 -51.75
C GLN A 47 10.97 26.14 -50.89
N GLN A 48 9.76 25.74 -51.28
CA GLN A 48 8.54 26.00 -50.51
C GLN A 48 8.66 25.40 -49.10
N PRO A 49 8.23 26.14 -48.05
CA PRO A 49 8.21 25.61 -46.69
C PRO A 49 7.36 24.34 -46.58
N ARG A 50 7.93 23.30 -45.98
CA ARG A 50 7.21 22.03 -45.69
C ARG A 50 6.50 22.04 -44.34
N ILE A 51 6.85 23.00 -43.50
CA ILE A 51 6.23 23.29 -42.20
C ILE A 51 5.66 24.69 -42.25
N THR A 52 4.56 24.92 -41.54
CA THR A 52 3.97 26.27 -41.43
C THR A 52 4.99 27.22 -40.81
N VAL A 53 5.28 28.31 -41.50
CA VAL A 53 6.16 29.38 -41.01
C VAL A 53 5.32 30.62 -40.75
N VAL A 54 5.54 31.29 -39.63
CA VAL A 54 5.00 32.62 -39.36
C VAL A 54 6.13 33.63 -39.50
N SER A 55 5.97 34.59 -40.40
CA SER A 55 6.97 35.59 -40.71
C SER A 55 7.07 36.61 -39.60
N ALA A 56 8.27 36.82 -39.07
CA ALA A 56 8.54 37.91 -38.14
C ALA A 56 8.67 39.28 -38.85
N LEU A 57 8.56 39.33 -40.18
CA LEU A 57 8.49 40.58 -40.95
C LEU A 57 7.03 41.07 -41.09
N THR A 58 6.08 40.15 -41.31
CA THR A 58 4.68 40.49 -41.57
C THR A 58 3.76 40.20 -40.39
N GLY A 59 4.14 39.29 -39.50
CA GLY A 59 3.31 38.77 -38.42
C GLY A 59 2.27 37.74 -38.88
N GLY A 60 2.30 37.33 -40.16
CA GLY A 60 1.36 36.39 -40.76
C GLY A 60 1.99 35.05 -41.13
N VAL A 61 1.15 34.07 -41.48
CA VAL A 61 1.58 32.80 -42.05
C VAL A 61 2.20 33.05 -43.42
N VAL A 62 3.40 32.53 -43.63
CA VAL A 62 4.12 32.56 -44.90
C VAL A 62 3.44 31.65 -45.90
N THR A 63 3.28 32.11 -47.14
CA THR A 63 2.95 31.26 -48.28
C THR A 63 4.23 30.87 -49.00
N ASP A 64 4.66 31.71 -49.93
CA ASP A 64 5.74 31.49 -50.87
C ASP A 64 6.74 32.65 -50.86
N GLU A 65 6.47 33.74 -50.14
CA GLU A 65 7.29 34.95 -50.18
C GLU A 65 8.73 34.71 -49.68
N VAL A 66 8.96 33.73 -48.81
CA VAL A 66 10.32 33.35 -48.35
C VAL A 66 11.16 32.70 -49.44
N THR A 67 10.55 32.31 -50.56
CA THR A 67 11.25 31.79 -51.74
C THR A 67 11.75 32.89 -52.67
N ASP A 68 11.32 34.13 -52.44
CA ASP A 68 11.80 35.30 -53.17
C ASP A 68 13.04 35.88 -52.45
N PRO A 69 14.20 35.98 -53.12
CA PRO A 69 15.38 36.66 -52.57
C PRO A 69 15.09 38.06 -52.02
N ALA A 70 14.14 38.80 -52.61
CA ALA A 70 13.76 40.13 -52.17
C ALA A 70 13.15 40.14 -50.76
N TYR A 71 12.53 39.05 -50.31
CA TYR A 71 12.05 38.91 -48.93
C TYR A 71 13.20 39.00 -47.93
N TRP A 72 14.33 38.34 -48.21
CA TRP A 72 15.49 38.31 -47.31
C TRP A 72 16.20 39.66 -47.24
N VAL A 73 16.27 40.36 -48.36
CA VAL A 73 16.77 41.76 -48.42
C VAL A 73 15.89 42.69 -47.58
N LYS A 74 14.55 42.54 -47.65
CA LYS A 74 13.65 43.28 -46.77
C LYS A 74 13.83 42.88 -45.31
N HIS A 75 13.90 41.59 -45.00
CA HIS A 75 14.01 41.07 -43.64
C HIS A 75 15.24 41.58 -42.89
N VAL A 76 16.40 41.69 -43.55
CA VAL A 76 17.62 42.21 -42.90
C VAL A 76 17.55 43.72 -42.63
N ARG A 77 16.72 44.46 -43.38
CA ARG A 77 16.58 45.92 -43.32
C ARG A 77 15.41 46.40 -42.46
N GLU A 78 14.28 45.71 -42.50
CA GLU A 78 13.03 46.09 -41.85
C GLU A 78 12.93 45.53 -40.42
N ALA A 79 11.99 46.06 -39.63
CA ALA A 79 11.81 45.71 -38.23
C ALA A 79 11.29 44.28 -38.02
N VAL A 80 11.82 43.59 -37.02
CA VAL A 80 11.36 42.26 -36.60
C VAL A 80 10.16 42.39 -35.65
N ARG A 81 8.98 42.02 -36.14
CA ARG A 81 7.69 42.00 -35.44
C ARG A 81 7.47 40.71 -34.65
N PHE A 82 8.40 40.38 -33.75
CA PHE A 82 8.38 39.12 -32.98
C PHE A 82 7.09 38.94 -32.16
N GLY A 83 6.58 40.01 -31.54
CA GLY A 83 5.33 39.95 -30.77
C GLY A 83 4.12 39.57 -31.63
N ASP A 84 4.02 40.14 -32.83
CA ASP A 84 2.93 39.83 -33.77
C ASP A 84 3.01 38.38 -34.23
N ALA A 85 4.21 37.88 -34.56
CA ALA A 85 4.42 36.48 -34.92
C ALA A 85 4.07 35.52 -33.78
N ALA A 86 4.47 35.81 -32.54
CA ALA A 86 4.12 35.01 -31.37
C ALA A 86 2.60 34.98 -31.14
N ASN A 87 1.91 36.11 -31.32
CA ASN A 87 0.46 36.18 -31.18
C ASN A 87 -0.28 35.46 -32.32
N ALA A 88 0.24 35.49 -33.54
CA ALA A 88 -0.31 34.69 -34.64
C ALA A 88 -0.17 33.19 -34.38
N LEU A 89 0.95 32.72 -33.82
CA LEU A 89 1.12 31.33 -33.39
C LEU A 89 0.13 30.96 -32.27
N ARG A 90 -0.08 31.84 -31.28
CA ARG A 90 -1.09 31.63 -30.24
C ARG A 90 -2.51 31.53 -30.81
N ALA A 91 -2.86 32.41 -31.75
CA ALA A 91 -4.15 32.40 -32.44
C ALA A 91 -4.36 31.09 -33.25
N ALA A 92 -3.28 30.51 -33.76
CA ALA A 92 -3.27 29.20 -34.41
C ALA A 92 -3.31 28.01 -33.41
N GLY A 93 -3.40 28.27 -32.10
CA GLY A 93 -3.53 27.25 -31.07
C GLY A 93 -2.21 26.75 -30.48
N VAL A 94 -1.07 27.34 -30.85
CA VAL A 94 0.24 26.95 -30.29
C VAL A 94 0.33 27.33 -28.81
N ARG A 95 0.70 26.37 -27.96
CA ARG A 95 0.89 26.55 -26.51
C ARG A 95 2.26 26.15 -25.98
N THR A 96 3.03 25.42 -26.78
CA THR A 96 4.40 25.01 -26.44
C THR A 96 5.36 25.61 -27.46
N PHE A 97 6.20 26.53 -27.01
CA PHE A 97 7.20 27.21 -27.83
C PHE A 97 8.58 26.63 -27.51
N ILE A 98 9.34 26.28 -28.55
CA ILE A 98 10.72 25.78 -28.40
C ILE A 98 11.65 26.83 -29.00
N GLU A 99 12.54 27.39 -28.17
CA GLU A 99 13.59 28.30 -28.62
C GLU A 99 14.83 27.51 -29.03
N ILE A 100 15.12 27.52 -30.33
CA ILE A 100 16.31 26.94 -30.92
C ILE A 100 17.38 28.04 -30.97
N GLY A 101 18.36 27.94 -30.09
CA GLY A 101 19.44 28.92 -30.00
C GLY A 101 20.37 28.59 -28.83
N PRO A 102 21.48 29.34 -28.69
CA PRO A 102 22.49 29.09 -27.66
C PRO A 102 22.08 29.54 -26.24
N ASP A 103 20.94 30.19 -26.08
CA ASP A 103 20.43 30.68 -24.80
C ASP A 103 18.89 30.75 -24.79
N GLY A 104 18.30 31.23 -23.69
CA GLY A 104 16.85 31.32 -23.51
C GLY A 104 16.25 32.73 -23.52
N VAL A 105 16.68 33.59 -24.45
CA VAL A 105 16.26 35.01 -24.48
C VAL A 105 14.81 35.12 -24.91
N LEU A 106 14.43 34.46 -26.00
CA LEU A 106 13.08 34.51 -26.54
C LEU A 106 12.09 33.79 -25.63
N ALA A 107 12.52 32.75 -24.91
CA ALA A 107 11.70 32.08 -23.91
C ALA A 107 11.40 32.98 -22.70
N GLY A 108 12.28 33.94 -22.40
CA GLY A 108 12.01 34.96 -21.39
C GLY A 108 11.12 36.10 -21.90
N MET A 109 11.26 36.49 -23.16
CA MET A 109 10.50 37.59 -23.78
C MET A 109 9.11 37.17 -24.29
N GLY A 110 8.98 35.95 -24.80
CA GLY A 110 7.78 35.41 -25.44
C GLY A 110 6.52 35.54 -24.59
N PRO A 111 6.51 35.14 -23.31
CA PRO A 111 5.35 35.35 -22.44
C PRO A 111 4.92 36.81 -22.29
N GLN A 112 5.87 37.76 -22.42
CA GLN A 112 5.63 39.19 -22.26
C GLN A 112 5.00 39.83 -23.51
N THR A 113 4.96 39.13 -24.65
CA THR A 113 4.34 39.64 -25.88
C THR A 113 2.82 39.45 -25.92
N ARG A 114 2.26 38.80 -24.90
CA ARG A 114 0.82 38.53 -24.79
C ARG A 114 0.03 39.82 -24.67
N THR A 115 -1.05 39.90 -25.45
CA THR A 115 -1.99 41.03 -25.46
C THR A 115 -3.35 40.66 -24.88
N ASP A 116 -3.61 39.38 -24.57
CA ASP A 116 -4.85 38.87 -24.01
C ASP A 116 -4.82 38.90 -22.47
N THR A 117 -5.56 39.84 -21.86
CA THR A 117 -5.54 40.11 -20.41
C THR A 117 -6.75 39.54 -19.64
N GLY A 118 -7.56 38.64 -20.23
CA GLY A 118 -8.73 38.10 -19.54
C GLY A 118 -9.25 36.77 -20.12
N GLY A 119 -9.35 35.75 -19.26
CA GLY A 119 -9.85 34.39 -19.56
C GLY A 119 -9.05 33.31 -18.82
N GLU A 120 -9.61 32.10 -18.67
CA GLU A 120 -8.81 30.92 -18.29
C GLU A 120 -7.76 30.67 -19.37
N VAL A 121 -6.54 31.14 -19.12
CA VAL A 121 -5.44 30.97 -20.05
C VAL A 121 -4.96 29.53 -19.97
N ALA A 122 -5.14 28.77 -21.04
CA ALA A 122 -4.47 27.48 -21.17
C ALA A 122 -2.95 27.67 -21.00
N GLU A 123 -2.36 26.92 -20.07
CA GLU A 123 -0.97 27.04 -19.62
C GLU A 123 0.00 26.96 -20.82
N GLU A 124 0.63 28.09 -21.13
CA GLU A 124 1.61 28.24 -22.21
C GLU A 124 3.02 28.09 -21.65
N VAL A 125 3.91 27.41 -22.38
CA VAL A 125 5.30 27.19 -21.95
C VAL A 125 6.28 27.54 -23.06
N TRP A 126 7.35 28.23 -22.69
CA TRP A 126 8.49 28.52 -23.56
C TRP A 126 9.73 27.77 -23.07
N LEU A 127 10.26 26.90 -23.93
CA LEU A 127 11.34 25.96 -23.62
C LEU A 127 12.59 26.34 -24.42
N PRO A 128 13.61 26.91 -23.80
CA PRO A 128 14.91 27.06 -24.45
C PRO A 128 15.63 25.73 -24.52
N LEU A 129 16.16 25.38 -25.69
CA LEU A 129 16.92 24.14 -25.85
C LEU A 129 18.29 24.22 -25.17
N LEU A 130 18.93 25.39 -25.19
CA LEU A 130 20.22 25.62 -24.54
C LEU A 130 20.15 26.82 -23.59
N ARG A 131 21.08 26.84 -22.63
CA ARG A 131 21.30 27.98 -21.74
C ARG A 131 22.79 28.14 -21.49
N ARG A 132 23.24 29.39 -21.49
CA ARG A 132 24.66 29.70 -21.21
C ARG A 132 25.09 29.15 -19.85
N GLY A 133 26.24 28.49 -19.81
CA GLY A 133 26.80 27.91 -18.58
C GLY A 133 26.11 26.62 -18.11
N ARG A 134 25.33 25.96 -18.98
CA ARG A 134 24.76 24.64 -18.74
C ARG A 134 25.34 23.62 -19.72
N ASP A 135 25.38 22.36 -19.30
CA ASP A 135 25.75 21.23 -20.16
C ASP A 135 24.75 21.10 -21.30
N GLU A 136 25.22 21.17 -22.55
CA GLU A 136 24.36 21.25 -23.73
C GLU A 136 23.50 19.99 -23.93
N PRO A 137 24.05 18.75 -23.88
CA PRO A 137 23.24 17.54 -24.01
C PRO A 137 22.16 17.45 -22.93
N ARG A 138 22.50 17.72 -21.67
CA ARG A 138 21.51 17.71 -20.57
C ARG A 138 20.45 18.79 -20.76
N ALA A 139 20.81 19.99 -21.19
CA ALA A 139 19.85 21.07 -21.44
C ALA A 139 18.86 20.70 -22.54
N LEU A 140 19.36 20.19 -23.66
CA LEU A 140 18.56 19.74 -24.80
C LEU A 140 17.58 18.63 -24.39
N LEU A 141 18.08 17.55 -23.78
CA LEU A 141 17.25 16.42 -23.35
C LEU A 141 16.21 16.83 -22.31
N THR A 142 16.56 17.75 -21.40
CA THR A 142 15.61 18.29 -20.41
C THR A 142 14.49 19.08 -21.09
N ALA A 143 14.81 19.90 -22.10
CA ALA A 143 13.81 20.65 -22.85
C ALA A 143 12.88 19.72 -23.66
N LEU A 144 13.43 18.71 -24.33
CA LEU A 144 12.66 17.70 -25.05
C LEU A 144 11.76 16.88 -24.11
N ALA A 145 12.27 16.48 -22.93
CA ALA A 145 11.47 15.78 -21.92
C ALA A 145 10.30 16.65 -21.42
N LYS A 146 10.52 17.96 -21.22
CA LYS A 146 9.44 18.89 -20.86
C LYS A 146 8.40 19.02 -21.97
N ALA A 147 8.83 19.08 -23.23
CA ALA A 147 7.91 19.08 -24.36
C ALA A 147 7.08 17.78 -24.42
N PHE A 148 7.73 16.63 -24.23
CA PHE A 148 7.10 15.31 -24.21
C PHE A 148 6.04 15.17 -23.11
N VAL A 149 6.34 15.62 -21.88
CA VAL A 149 5.37 15.61 -20.76
C VAL A 149 4.15 16.49 -21.06
N ARG A 150 4.29 17.51 -21.90
CA ARG A 150 3.16 18.33 -22.39
C ARG A 150 2.43 17.74 -23.60
N GLY A 151 2.77 16.52 -24.01
CA GLY A 151 2.13 15.81 -25.12
C GLY A 151 2.69 16.14 -26.50
N VAL A 152 3.82 16.87 -26.60
CA VAL A 152 4.51 17.04 -27.89
C VAL A 152 5.12 15.70 -28.29
N PRO A 153 4.85 15.18 -29.50
CA PRO A 153 5.47 13.93 -29.95
C PRO A 153 6.97 14.15 -30.11
N VAL A 154 7.76 13.38 -29.37
CA VAL A 154 9.22 13.33 -29.48
C VAL A 154 9.60 11.94 -29.94
N ASP A 155 10.32 11.85 -31.04
CA ASP A 155 10.86 10.58 -31.54
C ASP A 155 12.12 10.20 -30.75
N TRP A 156 11.89 9.53 -29.62
CA TRP A 156 12.98 8.99 -28.81
C TRP A 156 13.74 7.87 -29.50
N ALA A 157 13.14 7.17 -30.47
CA ALA A 157 13.82 6.11 -31.20
C ALA A 157 14.93 6.69 -32.08
N ALA A 158 14.68 7.82 -32.73
CA ALA A 158 15.70 8.56 -33.49
C ALA A 158 16.91 8.98 -32.62
N LEU A 159 16.68 9.33 -31.35
CA LEU A 159 17.77 9.69 -30.42
C LEU A 159 18.70 8.50 -30.10
N TYR A 160 18.15 7.30 -30.00
CA TYR A 160 18.89 6.08 -29.65
C TYR A 160 19.31 5.25 -30.87
N ALA A 161 18.99 5.68 -32.09
CA ALA A 161 19.41 5.03 -33.32
C ALA A 161 20.93 4.81 -33.33
N ASP A 162 21.36 3.61 -33.71
CA ASP A 162 22.77 3.20 -33.82
C ASP A 162 23.62 3.25 -32.52
N THR A 163 22.99 3.46 -31.36
CA THR A 163 23.68 3.46 -30.05
C THR A 163 23.81 2.06 -29.42
N GLY A 164 23.03 1.08 -29.91
CA GLY A 164 22.91 -0.25 -29.29
C GLY A 164 22.05 -0.29 -28.02
N ALA A 165 21.38 0.82 -27.65
CA ALA A 165 20.50 0.86 -26.50
C ALA A 165 19.31 -0.10 -26.63
N GLN A 166 18.92 -0.74 -25.51
CA GLN A 166 17.78 -1.65 -25.44
C GLN A 166 16.69 -1.09 -24.52
N ARG A 167 15.43 -1.31 -24.89
CA ARG A 167 14.29 -0.97 -24.05
C ARG A 167 14.15 -2.02 -22.95
N ILE A 168 14.20 -1.60 -21.70
CA ILE A 168 13.95 -2.45 -20.53
C ILE A 168 12.62 -2.08 -19.89
N ASP A 169 11.93 -3.07 -19.32
CA ASP A 169 10.74 -2.82 -18.53
C ASP A 169 11.12 -2.23 -17.17
N LEU A 170 10.50 -1.12 -16.81
CA LEU A 170 10.58 -0.55 -15.47
C LEU A 170 9.36 -1.02 -14.67
N PRO A 171 9.43 -1.03 -13.32
CA PRO A 171 8.25 -1.27 -12.49
C PRO A 171 7.07 -0.43 -12.96
N THR A 172 5.93 -1.09 -13.14
CA THR A 172 4.71 -0.46 -13.66
C THR A 172 4.19 0.61 -12.72
N TYR A 173 3.18 1.36 -13.16
CA TYR A 173 2.47 2.37 -12.38
C TYR A 173 2.32 1.97 -10.91
N ALA A 174 2.83 2.80 -10.01
CA ALA A 174 2.65 2.63 -8.58
C ALA A 174 1.19 2.96 -8.24
N PHE A 175 0.30 1.98 -8.36
CA PHE A 175 -1.09 2.13 -7.95
C PHE A 175 -1.15 2.68 -6.53
N GLN A 176 -1.94 3.75 -6.34
CA GLN A 176 -2.36 4.17 -5.01
C GLN A 176 -3.32 3.11 -4.49
N ARG A 177 -2.75 2.11 -3.79
CA ARG A 177 -3.49 0.95 -3.30
C ARG A 177 -4.42 1.38 -2.16
N GLN A 178 -5.65 1.73 -2.52
CA GLN A 178 -6.74 1.93 -1.59
C GLN A 178 -7.76 0.79 -1.76
N ARG A 179 -8.20 0.22 -0.64
CA ARG A 179 -9.14 -0.91 -0.63
C ARG A 179 -10.57 -0.37 -0.77
N TYR A 180 -11.17 -0.55 -1.95
CA TYR A 180 -12.54 -0.13 -2.27
C TYR A 180 -13.57 -1.28 -2.30
N TRP A 181 -13.25 -2.41 -1.68
CA TRP A 181 -14.19 -3.52 -1.58
C TRP A 181 -15.29 -3.20 -0.55
N LEU A 182 -16.55 -3.42 -0.93
CA LEU A 182 -17.67 -3.46 0.01
C LEU A 182 -17.40 -4.59 1.02
N SER A 183 -17.04 -4.23 2.25
CA SER A 183 -17.07 -5.15 3.38
C SER A 183 -18.54 -5.41 3.69
N VAL A 184 -19.13 -6.44 3.08
CA VAL A 184 -20.48 -6.89 3.43
C VAL A 184 -20.37 -7.63 4.77
N THR A 185 -20.22 -6.87 5.85
CA THR A 185 -20.43 -7.36 7.22
C THR A 185 -21.86 -7.03 7.61
N ALA A 186 -22.81 -7.77 7.05
CA ALA A 186 -24.14 -7.98 7.62
C ALA A 186 -24.86 -9.06 6.80
N ALA A 187 -24.68 -10.32 7.18
CA ALA A 187 -25.89 -11.13 7.37
C ALA A 187 -26.76 -10.37 8.38
N GLY A 188 -28.09 -10.43 8.27
CA GLY A 188 -29.00 -9.72 9.20
C GLY A 188 -28.54 -9.85 10.65
N ARG A 189 -28.76 -8.80 11.44
CA ARG A 189 -28.39 -8.82 12.86
C ARG A 189 -28.98 -10.07 13.50
N ALA A 190 -28.23 -10.77 14.35
CA ALA A 190 -28.70 -12.01 14.99
C ALA A 190 -30.04 -11.77 15.72
N GLU A 191 -30.18 -10.57 16.27
CA GLU A 191 -31.38 -10.08 16.95
C GLU A 191 -32.61 -9.98 16.03
N ASP A 192 -32.42 -9.70 14.73
CA ASP A 192 -33.51 -9.67 13.74
C ASP A 192 -34.08 -11.08 13.50
N LEU A 193 -33.32 -12.13 13.82
CA LEU A 193 -33.73 -13.53 13.77
C LEU A 193 -34.22 -14.05 15.14
N GLY A 194 -34.31 -13.18 16.14
CA GLY A 194 -34.67 -13.55 17.52
C GLY A 194 -33.57 -14.29 18.27
N LEU A 195 -32.32 -14.22 17.81
CA LEU A 195 -31.15 -14.83 18.46
C LEU A 195 -30.42 -13.81 19.34
N GLU A 196 -29.71 -14.30 20.34
CA GLU A 196 -28.87 -13.47 21.19
C GLU A 196 -27.50 -13.23 20.54
N THR A 197 -26.88 -12.09 20.84
CA THR A 197 -25.53 -11.77 20.35
C THR A 197 -24.56 -11.91 21.52
N PRO A 198 -23.66 -12.92 21.53
CA PRO A 198 -22.78 -13.18 22.66
C PRO A 198 -21.63 -12.16 22.79
N GLY A 199 -21.51 -11.20 21.87
CA GLY A 199 -20.44 -10.20 21.89
C GLY A 199 -19.04 -10.76 21.56
N HIS A 200 -18.99 -11.95 20.94
CA HIS A 200 -17.74 -12.68 20.69
C HIS A 200 -17.28 -12.54 19.22
N PRO A 201 -15.98 -12.29 18.93
CA PRO A 201 -15.49 -12.06 17.57
C PRO A 201 -15.64 -13.25 16.59
N LEU A 202 -15.77 -14.48 17.11
CA LEU A 202 -15.90 -15.69 16.28
C LEU A 202 -17.30 -16.31 16.31
N LEU A 203 -18.13 -15.96 17.30
CA LEU A 203 -19.46 -16.53 17.52
C LEU A 203 -20.47 -15.39 17.45
N GLY A 204 -21.21 -15.33 16.34
CA GLY A 204 -22.08 -14.19 16.02
C GLY A 204 -23.48 -14.28 16.61
N ALA A 205 -23.93 -15.48 17.00
CA ALA A 205 -25.25 -15.68 17.57
C ALA A 205 -25.26 -16.83 18.59
N ALA A 206 -26.17 -16.75 19.56
CA ALA A 206 -26.46 -17.78 20.54
C ALA A 206 -27.97 -18.09 20.56
N MET A 207 -28.29 -19.36 20.82
CA MET A 207 -29.67 -19.87 20.87
C MET A 207 -29.81 -20.84 22.04
N ALA A 208 -30.65 -20.49 23.01
CA ALA A 208 -31.08 -21.44 24.04
C ALA A 208 -31.99 -22.52 23.42
N LEU A 209 -31.91 -23.75 23.94
CA LEU A 209 -32.74 -24.89 23.54
C LEU A 209 -33.71 -25.22 24.69
N PRO A 210 -34.93 -24.66 24.73
CA PRO A 210 -35.82 -24.81 25.89
C PRO A 210 -36.24 -26.25 26.18
N ALA A 211 -36.22 -27.12 25.17
CA ALA A 211 -36.61 -28.53 25.30
C ALA A 211 -35.56 -29.36 26.06
N SER A 212 -34.27 -29.05 25.93
CA SER A 212 -33.18 -29.74 26.62
C SER A 212 -32.53 -28.89 27.71
N GLY A 213 -32.69 -27.57 27.71
CA GLY A 213 -31.91 -26.68 28.59
C GLY A 213 -30.43 -26.55 28.18
N GLY A 214 -30.11 -26.91 26.93
CA GLY A 214 -28.80 -26.67 26.30
C GLY A 214 -28.73 -25.31 25.60
N VAL A 215 -27.58 -24.99 25.03
CA VAL A 215 -27.35 -23.79 24.22
C VAL A 215 -26.50 -24.11 22.99
N VAL A 216 -26.77 -23.43 21.88
CA VAL A 216 -25.97 -23.50 20.66
C VAL A 216 -25.47 -22.11 20.31
N LEU A 217 -24.14 -21.97 20.17
CA LEU A 217 -23.51 -20.78 19.64
C LEU A 217 -23.07 -21.06 18.21
N THR A 218 -23.22 -20.08 17.31
CA THR A 218 -22.90 -20.24 15.90
C THR A 218 -22.06 -19.08 15.37
N GLY A 219 -21.18 -19.39 14.43
CA GLY A 219 -20.22 -18.45 13.88
C GLY A 219 -19.78 -18.81 12.47
N ARG A 220 -18.91 -17.96 11.90
CA ARG A 220 -18.32 -18.15 10.59
C ARG A 220 -16.84 -17.82 10.62
N LEU A 221 -16.01 -18.80 10.26
CA LEU A 221 -14.56 -18.64 10.15
C LEU A 221 -14.15 -18.57 8.68
N SER A 222 -13.36 -17.56 8.33
CA SER A 222 -12.78 -17.42 6.99
C SER A 222 -11.55 -16.53 7.01
N LEU A 223 -10.61 -16.78 6.11
CA LEU A 223 -9.43 -15.93 5.96
C LEU A 223 -9.77 -14.50 5.50
N SER A 224 -10.95 -14.28 4.91
CA SER A 224 -11.39 -12.93 4.52
C SER A 224 -11.92 -12.10 5.68
N ALA A 225 -12.58 -12.75 6.67
CA ALA A 225 -13.17 -12.08 7.83
C ALA A 225 -12.21 -12.03 9.02
N GLN A 226 -11.38 -13.07 9.19
CA GLN A 226 -10.35 -13.17 10.22
C GLN A 226 -9.00 -13.48 9.55
N PRO A 227 -8.33 -12.48 8.93
CA PRO A 227 -7.10 -12.70 8.17
C PRO A 227 -5.96 -13.30 8.99
N TRP A 228 -5.93 -13.01 10.30
CA TRP A 228 -4.93 -13.53 11.23
C TRP A 228 -4.98 -15.06 11.38
N LEU A 229 -6.10 -15.73 11.06
CA LEU A 229 -6.15 -17.20 11.06
C LEU A 229 -5.24 -17.82 9.99
N ALA A 230 -4.82 -17.06 8.97
CA ALA A 230 -3.85 -17.52 7.98
C ALA A 230 -2.43 -17.63 8.55
N ASP A 231 -2.15 -16.93 9.66
CA ASP A 231 -0.84 -16.92 10.32
C ASP A 231 -0.64 -18.17 11.20
N HIS A 232 -1.60 -19.09 11.27
CA HIS A 232 -1.42 -20.40 11.89
C HIS A 232 -1.48 -21.47 10.80
N ALA A 233 -0.34 -21.77 10.19
CA ALA A 233 -0.24 -22.74 9.12
C ALA A 233 0.51 -24.00 9.55
N VAL A 234 -0.08 -25.16 9.25
CA VAL A 234 0.53 -26.49 9.45
C VAL A 234 0.65 -27.13 8.08
N ASP A 235 1.87 -27.53 7.69
CA ASP A 235 2.20 -28.09 6.37
C ASP A 235 1.64 -27.26 5.20
N GLY A 236 1.68 -25.93 5.35
CA GLY A 236 1.21 -24.97 4.34
C GLY A 236 -0.30 -24.80 4.25
N GLN A 237 -1.09 -25.42 5.14
CA GLN A 237 -2.53 -25.23 5.24
C GLN A 237 -2.89 -24.35 6.44
N ALA A 238 -3.84 -23.43 6.28
CA ALA A 238 -4.37 -22.65 7.40
C ALA A 238 -5.24 -23.55 8.29
N VAL A 239 -4.70 -23.94 9.43
CA VAL A 239 -5.36 -24.81 10.41
C VAL A 239 -5.78 -23.95 11.59
N VAL A 240 -7.05 -24.04 12.00
CA VAL A 240 -7.51 -23.35 13.19
C VAL A 240 -6.85 -23.97 14.43
N PRO A 241 -6.12 -23.16 15.24
CA PRO A 241 -5.40 -23.68 16.39
C PRO A 241 -6.35 -24.19 17.47
N GLY A 242 -5.87 -25.12 18.29
CA GLY A 242 -6.61 -25.60 19.47
C GLY A 242 -7.04 -24.47 20.40
N ALA A 243 -6.21 -23.43 20.54
CA ALA A 243 -6.53 -22.23 21.32
C ALA A 243 -7.81 -21.51 20.85
N VAL A 244 -8.13 -21.53 19.55
CA VAL A 244 -9.39 -20.98 19.03
C VAL A 244 -10.57 -21.85 19.45
N LEU A 245 -10.41 -23.17 19.45
CA LEU A 245 -11.46 -24.09 19.89
C LEU A 245 -11.74 -23.93 21.39
N VAL A 246 -10.69 -23.79 22.20
CA VAL A 246 -10.79 -23.50 23.64
C VAL A 246 -11.53 -22.19 23.88
N GLU A 247 -11.13 -21.10 23.21
CA GLU A 247 -11.79 -19.79 23.35
C GLU A 247 -13.28 -19.84 23.00
N MET A 248 -13.66 -20.53 21.91
CA MET A 248 -15.06 -20.72 21.55
C MET A 248 -15.83 -21.54 22.61
N VAL A 249 -15.19 -22.55 23.20
CA VAL A 249 -15.77 -23.39 24.26
C VAL A 249 -15.90 -22.64 25.58
N VAL A 250 -14.93 -21.81 25.96
CA VAL A 250 -15.01 -20.91 27.12
C VAL A 250 -16.21 -19.98 26.99
N ARG A 251 -16.36 -19.31 25.83
CA ARG A 251 -17.51 -18.43 25.59
C ARG A 251 -18.85 -19.18 25.63
N ALA A 252 -18.89 -20.41 25.12
CA ALA A 252 -20.10 -21.24 25.22
C ALA A 252 -20.40 -21.67 26.66
N GLY A 253 -19.35 -21.91 27.46
CA GLY A 253 -19.44 -22.14 28.89
C GLY A 253 -20.03 -20.96 29.64
N ASP A 254 -19.55 -19.74 29.37
CA ASP A 254 -20.10 -18.52 29.96
C ASP A 254 -21.61 -18.38 29.70
N GLU A 255 -22.05 -18.68 28.46
CA GLU A 255 -23.46 -18.66 28.06
C GLU A 255 -24.29 -19.73 28.79
N ALA A 256 -23.68 -20.87 29.09
CA ALA A 256 -24.32 -21.97 29.82
C ALA A 256 -24.20 -21.85 31.35
N GLY A 257 -23.53 -20.81 31.87
CA GLY A 257 -23.24 -20.64 33.30
C GLY A 257 -22.18 -21.60 33.85
N CYS A 258 -21.29 -22.12 32.98
CA CYS A 258 -20.19 -23.00 33.32
C CYS A 258 -18.84 -22.36 32.97
N GLY A 259 -18.14 -21.78 33.94
CA GLY A 259 -16.89 -21.06 33.70
C GLY A 259 -15.60 -21.91 33.72
N ARG A 260 -15.70 -23.25 33.77
CA ARG A 260 -14.55 -24.16 33.69
C ARG A 260 -14.70 -25.14 32.54
N VAL A 261 -13.69 -25.22 31.69
CA VAL A 261 -13.52 -26.34 30.75
C VAL A 261 -12.81 -27.46 31.49
N GLU A 262 -13.56 -28.47 31.93
CA GLU A 262 -13.03 -29.61 32.69
C GLU A 262 -12.12 -30.45 31.79
N GLU A 263 -12.57 -30.71 30.56
CA GLU A 263 -11.82 -31.43 29.54
C GLU A 263 -12.27 -30.95 28.16
N LEU A 264 -11.33 -30.83 27.22
CA LEU A 264 -11.61 -30.64 25.80
C LEU A 264 -10.61 -31.43 24.96
N LEU A 265 -11.11 -32.43 24.24
CA LEU A 265 -10.35 -33.23 23.30
C LEU A 265 -10.47 -32.66 21.89
N ILE A 266 -9.36 -32.48 21.19
CA ILE A 266 -9.33 -32.10 19.78
C ILE A 266 -9.31 -33.38 18.94
N GLU A 267 -10.41 -33.67 18.27
CA GLU A 267 -10.64 -34.93 17.55
C GLU A 267 -10.18 -34.86 16.09
N SER A 268 -10.31 -33.69 15.46
CA SER A 268 -10.00 -33.51 14.04
C SER A 268 -9.56 -32.08 13.74
N PRO A 269 -8.49 -31.86 12.95
CA PRO A 269 -8.07 -30.53 12.53
C PRO A 269 -9.17 -29.80 11.75
N LEU A 270 -9.39 -28.53 12.07
CA LEU A 270 -10.31 -27.66 11.34
C LEU A 270 -9.50 -26.80 10.36
N VAL A 271 -9.52 -27.18 9.07
CA VAL A 271 -8.78 -26.49 8.01
C VAL A 271 -9.66 -25.44 7.33
N LEU A 272 -9.13 -24.23 7.16
CA LEU A 272 -9.84 -23.16 6.46
C LEU A 272 -9.53 -23.17 4.96
N PRO A 273 -10.55 -23.09 4.08
CA PRO A 273 -10.32 -23.00 2.66
C PRO A 273 -9.73 -21.63 2.29
N ALA A 274 -8.90 -21.59 1.25
CA ALA A 274 -8.31 -20.34 0.74
C ALA A 274 -9.36 -19.32 0.25
N ARG A 275 -10.58 -19.78 -0.09
CA ARG A 275 -11.73 -18.96 -0.48
C ARG A 275 -12.99 -19.50 0.17
N GLY A 276 -13.91 -18.59 0.53
CA GLY A 276 -15.12 -18.93 1.28
C GLY A 276 -14.85 -19.01 2.78
N GLY A 277 -15.65 -19.79 3.49
CA GLY A 277 -15.48 -20.02 4.92
C GLY A 277 -16.12 -21.32 5.37
N VAL A 278 -16.03 -21.57 6.67
CA VAL A 278 -16.76 -22.64 7.35
C VAL A 278 -17.73 -22.02 8.34
N ARG A 279 -18.91 -22.62 8.45
CA ARG A 279 -19.83 -22.38 9.55
C ARG A 279 -19.37 -23.22 10.72
N VAL A 280 -19.41 -22.66 11.92
CA VAL A 280 -19.07 -23.36 13.15
C VAL A 280 -20.25 -23.34 14.11
N GLN A 281 -20.43 -24.42 14.86
CA GLN A 281 -21.40 -24.52 15.93
C GLN A 281 -20.73 -25.07 17.18
N VAL A 282 -20.95 -24.41 18.31
CA VAL A 282 -20.60 -24.94 19.63
C VAL A 282 -21.89 -25.34 20.31
N THR A 283 -22.05 -26.62 20.61
CA THR A 283 -23.22 -27.14 21.30
C THR A 283 -22.86 -27.42 22.75
N VAL A 284 -23.69 -26.96 23.67
CA VAL A 284 -23.61 -27.31 25.09
C VAL A 284 -24.91 -27.98 25.48
N ASP A 285 -24.81 -29.19 25.99
CA ASP A 285 -25.97 -30.00 26.37
C ASP A 285 -26.55 -29.59 27.72
N GLU A 286 -27.60 -30.29 28.12
CA GLU A 286 -28.19 -30.17 29.44
C GLU A 286 -27.21 -30.53 30.57
N THR A 287 -27.51 -30.07 31.79
CA THR A 287 -26.70 -30.42 32.95
C THR A 287 -26.93 -31.89 33.31
N ASP A 288 -25.85 -32.67 33.40
CA ASP A 288 -25.88 -34.05 33.85
C ASP A 288 -26.08 -34.15 35.38
N GLU A 289 -26.23 -35.38 35.90
CA GLU A 289 -26.41 -35.63 37.34
C GLU A 289 -25.25 -35.12 38.22
N SER A 290 -24.07 -34.91 37.63
CA SER A 290 -22.87 -34.42 38.30
C SER A 290 -22.70 -32.89 38.24
N GLY A 291 -23.64 -32.18 37.58
CA GLY A 291 -23.55 -30.74 37.39
C GLY A 291 -22.71 -30.32 36.18
N ARG A 292 -22.22 -31.27 35.38
CA ARG A 292 -21.41 -31.02 34.18
C ARG A 292 -22.30 -30.89 32.95
N ARG A 293 -21.78 -30.29 31.89
CA ARG A 293 -22.45 -30.19 30.59
C ARG A 293 -21.50 -30.69 29.51
N ALA A 294 -21.98 -31.60 28.65
CA ALA A 294 -21.20 -31.99 27.48
C ALA A 294 -21.09 -30.81 26.51
N VAL A 295 -19.93 -30.63 25.90
CA VAL A 295 -19.68 -29.59 24.89
C VAL A 295 -19.05 -30.21 23.65
N ALA A 296 -19.41 -29.70 22.48
CA ALA A 296 -18.78 -30.08 21.22
C ALA A 296 -18.71 -28.92 20.23
N VAL A 297 -17.65 -28.91 19.42
CA VAL A 297 -17.42 -27.95 18.33
C VAL A 297 -17.56 -28.68 17.01
N TYR A 298 -18.49 -28.22 16.19
CA TYR A 298 -18.75 -28.72 14.85
C TYR A 298 -18.42 -27.66 13.81
N ALA A 299 -18.00 -28.10 12.62
CA ALA A 299 -17.87 -27.23 11.46
C ALA A 299 -18.39 -27.87 10.18
N GLN A 300 -18.80 -27.02 9.25
CA GLN A 300 -19.28 -27.40 7.93
C GLN A 300 -18.93 -26.31 6.92
N ALA A 301 -18.55 -26.70 5.69
CA ALA A 301 -18.28 -25.72 4.64
C ALA A 301 -19.51 -24.82 4.36
N GLU A 302 -19.28 -23.54 4.08
CA GLU A 302 -20.35 -22.57 3.83
C GLU A 302 -21.16 -22.85 2.55
N GLY A 303 -20.59 -23.59 1.59
CA GLY A 303 -21.26 -24.03 0.36
C GLY A 303 -21.65 -25.52 0.35
N ALA A 304 -21.59 -26.19 1.50
CA ALA A 304 -21.93 -27.60 1.62
C ALA A 304 -23.37 -27.87 1.15
N LEU A 305 -23.57 -28.96 0.42
CA LEU A 305 -24.92 -29.41 0.07
C LEU A 305 -25.70 -29.79 1.35
N PRO A 306 -27.04 -29.72 1.36
CA PRO A 306 -27.85 -30.04 2.55
C PRO A 306 -27.61 -31.43 3.15
N GLU A 307 -27.08 -32.36 2.35
CA GLU A 307 -26.81 -33.76 2.75
C GLU A 307 -25.39 -33.97 3.29
N GLU A 308 -24.50 -32.98 3.15
CA GLU A 308 -23.16 -33.08 3.75
C GLU A 308 -23.28 -32.96 5.27
N GLU A 309 -22.59 -33.83 6.01
CA GLU A 309 -22.66 -33.86 7.47
C GLU A 309 -21.74 -32.80 8.10
N TRP A 310 -22.08 -32.39 9.33
CA TRP A 310 -21.19 -31.59 10.17
C TRP A 310 -20.05 -32.45 10.69
N THR A 311 -18.81 -31.94 10.62
CA THR A 311 -17.65 -32.61 11.22
C THR A 311 -17.47 -32.13 12.65
N ARG A 312 -17.34 -33.06 13.60
CA ARG A 312 -16.96 -32.73 14.98
C ARG A 312 -15.44 -32.57 15.06
N HIS A 313 -15.00 -31.44 15.58
CA HIS A 313 -13.58 -31.08 15.68
C HIS A 313 -13.06 -31.15 17.11
N ALA A 314 -13.92 -30.90 18.09
CA ALA A 314 -13.59 -31.07 19.49
C ALA A 314 -14.81 -31.47 20.32
N ALA A 315 -14.59 -32.18 21.42
CA ALA A 315 -15.62 -32.57 22.36
C ALA A 315 -15.06 -32.65 23.78
N GLY A 316 -15.91 -32.46 24.79
CA GLY A 316 -15.48 -32.49 26.18
C GLY A 316 -16.57 -32.13 27.17
N PHE A 317 -16.18 -31.62 28.33
CA PHE A 317 -17.09 -31.30 29.42
C PHE A 317 -16.81 -29.91 30.01
N LEU A 318 -17.89 -29.19 30.27
CA LEU A 318 -17.92 -27.94 31.02
C LEU A 318 -18.43 -28.21 32.43
N ALA A 319 -17.91 -27.47 33.39
CA ALA A 319 -18.34 -27.53 34.78
C ALA A 319 -18.47 -26.12 35.37
N PRO A 320 -19.29 -25.94 36.42
CA PRO A 320 -19.27 -24.73 37.23
C PRO A 320 -17.86 -24.50 37.81
N VAL A 321 -17.48 -23.23 37.97
CA VAL A 321 -16.24 -22.89 38.66
C VAL A 321 -16.42 -23.24 40.14
N GLY A 322 -15.63 -24.18 40.65
CA GLY A 322 -15.52 -24.43 42.10
C GLY A 322 -14.89 -23.25 42.82
N ILE A 323 -15.03 -23.17 44.15
CA ILE A 323 -14.36 -22.13 44.95
C ILE A 323 -12.83 -22.34 44.86
N SER A 324 -12.18 -21.52 44.04
CA SER A 324 -10.74 -21.23 43.90
C SER A 324 -9.75 -22.40 43.95
N VAL A 325 -9.02 -22.58 42.85
CA VAL A 325 -7.65 -23.09 42.89
C VAL A 325 -6.75 -21.86 42.97
N ASP A 326 -6.09 -21.64 44.11
CA ASP A 326 -4.99 -20.68 44.17
C ASP A 326 -3.91 -21.17 43.21
N GLY A 327 -3.65 -20.43 42.13
CA GLY A 327 -2.51 -20.69 41.26
C GLY A 327 -1.23 -20.44 42.07
N ASP A 328 -0.57 -21.52 42.48
CA ASP A 328 0.60 -21.53 43.39
C ASP A 328 1.89 -20.95 42.74
N ALA A 329 1.79 -20.40 41.53
CA ALA A 329 2.91 -19.79 40.81
C ALA A 329 3.05 -18.30 41.17
N ASP A 330 4.09 -17.95 41.92
CA ASP A 330 4.48 -16.56 42.16
C ASP A 330 4.98 -15.91 40.85
N LEU A 331 4.07 -15.27 40.13
CA LEU A 331 4.34 -14.48 38.91
C LEU A 331 4.65 -13.00 39.22
N ALA A 332 4.75 -12.62 40.50
CA ALA A 332 5.03 -11.24 40.89
C ALA A 332 6.51 -10.87 40.65
N GLN A 333 7.43 -11.81 40.89
CA GLN A 333 8.84 -11.66 40.55
C GLN A 333 9.12 -12.10 39.11
N TRP A 334 9.74 -11.23 38.30
CA TRP A 334 10.07 -11.53 36.90
C TRP A 334 11.43 -10.93 36.47
N PRO A 335 12.28 -11.68 35.74
CA PRO A 335 12.15 -13.12 35.46
C PRO A 335 12.18 -13.95 36.76
N PRO A 336 11.62 -15.16 36.76
CA PRO A 336 11.55 -15.98 37.97
C PRO A 336 12.93 -16.24 38.59
N ALA A 337 13.03 -16.16 39.91
CA ALA A 337 14.29 -16.38 40.60
C ALA A 337 14.86 -17.77 40.28
N GLY A 338 16.15 -17.81 39.92
CA GLY A 338 16.86 -19.04 39.59
C GLY A 338 16.53 -19.63 38.20
N ALA A 339 15.78 -18.93 37.36
CA ALA A 339 15.54 -19.34 35.98
C ALA A 339 16.63 -18.78 35.03
N GLU A 340 17.09 -19.61 34.11
CA GLU A 340 18.07 -19.25 33.08
C GLU A 340 17.37 -18.92 31.77
N ALA A 341 17.83 -17.89 31.06
CA ALA A 341 17.25 -17.50 29.78
C ALA A 341 17.53 -18.55 28.70
N VAL A 342 16.51 -18.86 27.91
CA VAL A 342 16.62 -19.72 26.72
C VAL A 342 16.84 -18.83 25.51
N ASP A 343 17.81 -19.18 24.66
CA ASP A 343 18.06 -18.49 23.40
C ASP A 343 16.92 -18.78 22.41
N LEU A 344 16.37 -17.71 21.83
CA LEU A 344 15.28 -17.77 20.86
C LEU A 344 15.74 -17.47 19.42
N ASP A 345 17.06 -17.31 19.20
CA ASP A 345 17.59 -17.12 17.85
C ASP A 345 17.22 -18.31 16.96
N GLY A 346 16.52 -18.02 15.86
CA GLY A 346 16.04 -19.05 14.93
C GLY A 346 14.83 -19.86 15.40
N PHE A 347 14.20 -19.50 16.53
CA PHE A 347 13.06 -20.22 17.10
C PHE A 347 11.91 -20.48 16.11
N TYR A 348 11.30 -19.42 15.58
CA TYR A 348 10.20 -19.54 14.61
C TYR A 348 10.62 -20.12 13.25
N PRO A 349 11.79 -19.76 12.68
CA PRO A 349 12.33 -20.47 11.52
C PRO A 349 12.45 -21.99 11.72
N GLY A 350 12.93 -22.44 12.89
CA GLY A 350 13.04 -23.86 13.22
C GLY A 350 11.68 -24.57 13.30
N LEU A 351 10.66 -23.91 13.87
CA LEU A 351 9.28 -24.44 13.88
C LEU A 351 8.71 -24.57 12.45
N ALA A 352 9.02 -23.63 11.56
CA ALA A 352 8.60 -23.69 10.16
C ALA A 352 9.24 -24.87 9.40
N GLU A 353 10.47 -25.26 9.74
CA GLU A 353 11.16 -26.41 9.13
C GLU A 353 10.48 -27.75 9.46
N ILE A 354 9.85 -27.87 10.63
CA ILE A 354 9.08 -29.05 11.03
C ILE A 354 7.59 -28.97 10.66
N GLY A 355 7.20 -27.99 9.84
CA GLY A 355 5.84 -27.85 9.30
C GLY A 355 4.93 -26.87 10.07
N LEU A 356 5.41 -26.27 11.17
CA LEU A 356 4.66 -25.29 11.97
C LEU A 356 5.02 -23.85 11.55
N ALA A 357 4.38 -23.37 10.49
CA ALA A 357 4.62 -22.04 9.94
C ALA A 357 3.70 -21.00 10.59
N TYR A 358 4.23 -20.30 11.59
CA TYR A 358 3.56 -19.19 12.24
C TYR A 358 3.84 -17.86 11.53
N GLY A 359 2.79 -17.09 11.24
CA GLY A 359 2.87 -15.71 10.75
C GLY A 359 2.85 -14.69 11.90
N PRO A 360 2.93 -13.38 11.58
CA PRO A 360 3.18 -12.33 12.57
C PRO A 360 2.25 -12.33 13.78
N VAL A 361 0.96 -12.65 13.62
CA VAL A 361 0.02 -12.64 14.75
C VAL A 361 0.27 -13.77 15.76
N PHE A 362 0.77 -14.90 15.31
CA PHE A 362 1.08 -16.06 16.17
C PHE A 362 2.53 -16.09 16.66
N GLN A 363 3.41 -15.23 16.13
CA GLN A 363 4.80 -15.10 16.61
C GLN A 363 4.89 -14.25 17.89
N GLY A 364 4.13 -14.63 18.91
CA GLY A 364 3.94 -13.83 20.13
C GLY A 364 4.99 -14.04 21.22
N THR A 365 5.79 -15.11 21.17
CA THR A 365 6.78 -15.45 22.21
C THR A 365 7.96 -14.47 22.18
N GLN A 366 8.10 -13.67 23.24
CA GLN A 366 9.13 -12.62 23.35
C GLN A 366 10.38 -13.10 24.09
N ALA A 367 10.19 -13.89 25.13
CA ALA A 367 11.28 -14.39 25.96
C ALA A 367 10.87 -15.69 26.66
N VAL A 368 11.83 -16.59 26.87
CA VAL A 368 11.63 -17.85 27.58
C VAL A 368 12.75 -18.05 28.61
N TRP A 369 12.40 -18.57 29.79
CA TRP A 369 13.33 -18.96 30.83
C TRP A 369 13.05 -20.39 31.29
N ARG A 370 14.08 -21.10 31.77
CA ARG A 370 13.99 -22.46 32.31
C ARG A 370 14.49 -22.51 33.74
N ARG A 371 13.76 -23.22 34.60
CA ARG A 371 14.21 -23.58 35.96
C ARG A 371 13.92 -25.05 36.21
N GLY A 372 14.95 -25.90 36.10
CA GLY A 372 14.75 -27.34 36.12
C GLY A 372 13.88 -27.77 34.94
N GLU A 373 12.73 -28.38 35.23
CA GLU A 373 11.72 -28.78 34.24
C GLU A 373 10.65 -27.71 33.99
N GLU A 374 10.62 -26.65 34.80
CA GLU A 374 9.68 -25.53 34.62
C GLU A 374 10.14 -24.62 33.49
N LEU A 375 9.18 -24.17 32.67
CA LEU A 375 9.38 -23.17 31.63
C LEU A 375 8.55 -21.94 31.95
N PHE A 376 9.12 -20.77 31.70
CA PHE A 376 8.46 -19.49 31.86
C PHE A 376 8.56 -18.72 30.57
N ALA A 377 7.50 -18.02 30.17
CA ALA A 377 7.53 -17.23 28.95
C ALA A 377 6.84 -15.88 29.12
N GLU A 378 7.33 -14.90 28.36
CA GLU A 378 6.61 -13.66 28.12
C GLU A 378 6.07 -13.70 26.70
N VAL A 379 4.77 -13.53 26.56
CA VAL A 379 4.06 -13.56 25.26
C VAL A 379 3.29 -12.27 25.07
N ALA A 380 3.23 -11.78 23.84
CA ALA A 380 2.56 -10.53 23.50
C ALA A 380 1.83 -10.64 22.15
N LEU A 381 0.69 -9.97 22.05
CA LEU A 381 0.06 -9.69 20.76
C LEU A 381 0.82 -8.57 20.04
N PRO A 382 0.95 -8.63 18.70
CA PRO A 382 1.52 -7.53 17.94
C PRO A 382 0.68 -6.25 18.02
N ASP A 383 1.34 -5.11 17.85
CA ASP A 383 0.69 -3.80 17.78
C ASP A 383 -0.43 -3.78 16.72
N GLY A 384 -1.61 -3.27 17.11
CA GLY A 384 -2.77 -3.15 16.22
C GLY A 384 -3.67 -4.38 16.13
N VAL A 385 -3.32 -5.50 16.78
CA VAL A 385 -4.23 -6.63 16.98
C VAL A 385 -5.13 -6.35 18.19
N SER A 386 -6.45 -6.41 17.99
CA SER A 386 -7.43 -6.15 19.05
C SER A 386 -7.70 -7.41 19.87
N ALA A 387 -7.52 -7.33 21.19
CA ALA A 387 -7.97 -8.38 22.13
C ALA A 387 -9.48 -8.27 22.49
N ALA A 388 -10.13 -7.16 22.14
CA ALA A 388 -11.50 -6.86 22.57
C ALA A 388 -12.50 -7.96 22.18
N GLY A 389 -13.30 -8.39 23.17
CA GLY A 389 -14.39 -9.35 23.00
C GLY A 389 -13.98 -10.82 23.13
N PHE A 390 -12.68 -11.11 23.25
CA PHE A 390 -12.18 -12.43 23.63
C PHE A 390 -12.01 -12.54 25.14
N GLY A 391 -12.24 -13.72 25.70
CA GLY A 391 -11.80 -14.08 27.04
C GLY A 391 -10.26 -14.06 27.12
N LEU A 392 -9.61 -14.79 26.22
CA LEU A 392 -8.18 -14.64 25.96
C LEU A 392 -7.95 -14.73 24.45
N HIS A 393 -7.28 -13.74 23.85
CA HIS A 393 -7.07 -13.75 22.40
C HIS A 393 -6.36 -15.07 21.98
N PRO A 394 -6.90 -15.85 21.02
CA PRO A 394 -6.38 -17.18 20.73
C PRO A 394 -4.90 -17.23 20.34
N ALA A 395 -4.41 -16.22 19.64
CA ALA A 395 -2.98 -16.13 19.30
C ALA A 395 -2.07 -15.91 20.52
N LEU A 396 -2.56 -15.23 21.57
CA LEU A 396 -1.80 -15.04 22.81
C LEU A 396 -1.74 -16.36 23.61
N LEU A 397 -2.87 -17.09 23.66
CA LEU A 397 -2.93 -18.42 24.26
C LEU A 397 -2.06 -19.41 23.49
N ASP A 398 -2.12 -19.43 22.16
CA ASP A 398 -1.32 -20.32 21.33
C ASP A 398 0.19 -20.07 21.49
N ALA A 399 0.61 -18.79 21.50
CA ALA A 399 2.00 -18.41 21.74
C ALA A 399 2.52 -18.87 23.11
N SER A 400 1.64 -19.03 24.12
CA SER A 400 2.03 -19.59 25.41
C SER A 400 2.48 -21.05 25.32
N LEU A 401 1.91 -21.81 24.36
CA LEU A 401 2.24 -23.20 24.11
C LEU A 401 3.53 -23.36 23.32
N HIS A 402 3.92 -22.35 22.52
CA HIS A 402 5.16 -22.40 21.74
C HIS A 402 6.38 -22.55 22.64
N ALA A 403 6.35 -21.95 23.84
CA ALA A 403 7.39 -22.12 24.84
C ALA A 403 7.59 -23.60 25.25
N ILE A 404 6.51 -24.39 25.24
CA ILE A 404 6.55 -25.84 25.50
C ILE A 404 7.16 -26.58 24.32
N VAL A 405 6.72 -26.23 23.10
CA VAL A 405 7.11 -26.91 21.86
C VAL A 405 8.57 -26.66 21.50
N GLY A 406 9.04 -25.41 21.61
CA GLY A 406 10.38 -25.03 21.15
C GLY A 406 11.49 -25.12 22.21
N ALA A 407 11.16 -25.46 23.46
CA ALA A 407 12.16 -25.72 24.50
C ALA A 407 12.58 -27.21 24.59
N GLY A 408 11.97 -28.12 23.81
CA GLY A 408 12.35 -29.53 23.80
C GLY A 408 13.68 -29.77 23.08
N ASP A 409 14.63 -30.45 23.72
CA ASP A 409 15.88 -30.89 23.08
C ASP A 409 15.58 -32.00 22.05
N GLN A 410 15.52 -31.63 20.77
CA GLN A 410 15.31 -32.46 19.57
C GLN A 410 13.87 -32.90 19.28
N ARG A 411 13.30 -32.40 18.17
CA ARG A 411 12.07 -32.93 17.58
C ARG A 411 12.14 -32.96 16.06
N ASP A 412 11.89 -34.15 15.50
CA ASP A 412 11.84 -34.39 14.06
C ASP A 412 10.42 -34.18 13.47
N GLN A 413 9.42 -33.84 14.29
CA GLN A 413 8.00 -33.73 13.88
C GLN A 413 7.24 -32.61 14.60
N ALA A 414 6.22 -32.07 13.93
CA ALA A 414 5.27 -31.12 14.51
C ALA A 414 4.41 -31.77 15.62
N GLU A 415 4.46 -31.19 16.82
CA GLU A 415 3.53 -31.51 17.91
C GLU A 415 2.51 -30.40 18.06
N VAL A 416 1.24 -30.76 18.13
CA VAL A 416 0.12 -29.84 18.35
C VAL A 416 -0.68 -30.26 19.58
N PRO A 417 -1.29 -29.33 20.33
CA PRO A 417 -2.12 -29.66 21.47
C PRO A 417 -3.26 -30.60 21.06
N PHE A 418 -3.43 -31.69 21.81
CA PHE A 418 -4.47 -32.70 21.56
C PHE A 418 -5.60 -32.65 22.61
N ALA A 419 -5.29 -32.26 23.85
CA ALA A 419 -6.25 -32.18 24.93
C ALA A 419 -5.97 -30.98 25.83
N TRP A 420 -7.02 -30.42 26.41
CA TRP A 420 -7.00 -29.34 27.39
C TRP A 420 -7.81 -29.78 28.60
N GLY A 421 -7.32 -29.47 29.81
CA GLY A 421 -8.00 -29.82 31.06
C GLY A 421 -7.98 -28.65 32.03
N ASP A 422 -9.04 -28.52 32.82
CA ASP A 422 -9.21 -27.51 33.88
C ASP A 422 -8.89 -26.05 33.44
N VAL A 423 -9.36 -25.64 32.26
CA VAL A 423 -9.17 -24.27 31.77
C VAL A 423 -10.18 -23.33 32.42
N VAL A 424 -9.70 -22.24 33.01
CA VAL A 424 -10.49 -21.17 33.62
C VAL A 424 -9.93 -19.82 33.20
N VAL A 425 -10.80 -18.89 32.79
CA VAL A 425 -10.42 -17.51 32.44
C VAL A 425 -10.82 -16.57 33.57
N HIS A 426 -9.85 -15.85 34.14
CA HIS A 426 -10.07 -14.95 35.28
C HIS A 426 -10.18 -13.47 34.88
N ALA A 427 -9.58 -13.09 33.75
CA ALA A 427 -9.56 -11.72 33.25
C ALA A 427 -9.49 -11.74 31.72
N ALA A 428 -10.05 -10.71 31.10
CA ALA A 428 -10.11 -10.54 29.65
C ALA A 428 -9.25 -9.36 29.17
N ASP A 429 -9.19 -9.18 27.85
CA ASP A 429 -8.52 -8.07 27.16
C ASP A 429 -6.99 -8.00 27.35
N ALA A 430 -6.36 -9.09 27.82
CA ALA A 430 -4.91 -9.17 27.93
C ALA A 430 -4.25 -9.11 26.54
N VAL A 431 -3.25 -8.23 26.41
CA VAL A 431 -2.40 -8.10 25.21
C VAL A 431 -0.97 -8.61 25.44
N VAL A 432 -0.61 -8.83 26.70
CA VAL A 432 0.66 -9.42 27.15
C VAL A 432 0.36 -10.38 28.28
N ALA A 433 1.04 -11.52 28.34
CA ALA A 433 0.92 -12.48 29.42
C ALA A 433 2.29 -13.02 29.84
N ARG A 434 2.40 -13.31 31.13
CA ARG A 434 3.48 -14.12 31.71
C ARG A 434 2.94 -15.53 31.92
N VAL A 435 3.70 -16.50 31.45
CA VAL A 435 3.31 -17.90 31.40
C VAL A 435 4.27 -18.68 32.28
N ALA A 436 3.74 -19.61 33.07
CA ALA A 436 4.50 -20.64 33.76
C ALA A 436 3.95 -22.00 33.32
N VAL A 437 4.84 -22.90 32.92
CA VAL A 437 4.52 -24.25 32.47
C VAL A 437 5.34 -25.22 33.30
N THR A 438 4.65 -26.17 33.92
CA THR A 438 5.28 -27.27 34.66
C THR A 438 4.83 -28.58 34.02
N PRO A 439 5.75 -29.48 33.67
CA PRO A 439 5.39 -30.82 33.22
C PRO A 439 4.58 -31.56 34.29
N LEU A 440 3.53 -32.25 33.86
CA LEU A 440 2.82 -33.19 34.73
C LEU A 440 3.70 -34.44 34.88
N ALA A 441 4.00 -34.80 36.14
CA ALA A 441 4.88 -35.90 36.52
C ALA A 441 4.32 -37.30 36.19
#